data_AF-A0A351J0G6-F1
#
_entry.id   AF-A0A351J0G6-F1
#
_cell.length_a   1.000
_cell.length_b   1.000
_cell.length_c   1.000
_cell.angle_alpha   90.00
_cell.angle_beta   90.00
_cell.angle_gamma   90.00
#
_symmetry.space_group_name_H-M   'P 1'
#
loop_
_entity.id
_entity.type
_entity.pdbx_description
1 polymer ?
#
loop_
_entity_poly.entity_id
_entity_poly.type
_entity_poly.pdbx_seq_one_letter_code
_entity_poly.pdbx_strand_id
1 'polypeptide(L)'
;YLKSKNPAVKVIAVEPATSPVLSKGVAGVHKIQGIGANFVPDTLNTCIYDEITTVENEDAFATGKELAQIEGLLVGISSGAAVWAAKEMAKRPQNAG
;
A
#
# COMPACT_ATOMS: atom_id res chain seq x y z
N TYR A 1 -14.56 -10.03 -1.07
CA TYR A 1 -14.53 -11.35 -1.76
C TYR A 1 -13.49 -12.29 -1.18
N LEU A 2 -12.18 -11.99 -1.20
CA LEU A 2 -11.15 -12.95 -0.75
C LEU A 2 -11.40 -13.52 0.67
N LYS A 3 -11.73 -12.68 1.65
CA LYS A 3 -12.07 -13.13 3.01
C LYS A 3 -13.31 -14.03 3.09
N SER A 4 -14.25 -13.94 2.14
CA SER A 4 -15.39 -14.86 2.08
C SER A 4 -15.03 -16.21 1.48
N LYS A 5 -13.87 -16.32 0.82
CA LYS A 5 -13.32 -17.59 0.32
C LYS A 5 -12.36 -18.23 1.33
N ASN A 6 -11.55 -17.39 1.97
CA ASN A 6 -10.66 -17.82 3.04
C ASN A 6 -10.55 -16.69 4.09
N PRO A 7 -11.16 -16.84 5.28
CA PRO A 7 -11.10 -15.83 6.34
C PRO A 7 -9.69 -15.54 6.85
N ALA A 8 -8.75 -16.48 6.67
CA ALA A 8 -7.36 -16.30 7.08
C ALA A 8 -6.58 -15.32 6.17
N VAL A 9 -7.11 -14.97 5.00
CA VAL A 9 -6.48 -13.98 4.11
C VAL A 9 -6.37 -12.64 4.84
N LYS A 10 -5.14 -12.13 4.90
CA LYS A 10 -4.84 -10.80 5.41
C LYS A 10 -4.95 -9.75 4.30
N VAL A 11 -5.62 -8.65 4.61
CA VAL A 11 -5.78 -7.50 3.71
C VAL A 11 -4.99 -6.34 4.32
N ILE A 12 -4.01 -5.83 3.60
CA ILE A 12 -3.13 -4.75 4.05
C ILE A 12 -3.47 -3.50 3.24
N ALA A 13 -3.88 -2.43 3.91
CA ALA A 13 -4.08 -1.13 3.28
C ALA A 13 -2.74 -0.39 3.18
N VAL A 14 -2.52 0.32 2.08
CA VAL A 14 -1.30 1.12 1.85
C VAL A 14 -1.69 2.58 1.69
N GLU A 15 -1.03 3.47 2.45
CA GLU A 15 -1.24 4.91 2.35
C GLU A 15 0.07 5.70 2.37
N PRO A 16 0.09 6.97 1.90
CA PRO A 16 1.28 7.80 1.96
C PRO A 16 1.65 8.19 3.39
N ALA A 17 2.92 8.08 3.75
CA ALA A 17 3.40 8.44 5.09
C ALA A 17 3.19 9.92 5.44
N THR A 18 3.22 10.82 4.44
CA THR A 18 2.97 12.25 4.59
C THR A 18 1.49 12.65 4.54
N SER A 19 0.58 11.70 4.26
CA SER A 19 -0.87 11.89 4.34
C SER A 19 -1.58 10.64 4.92
N PRO A 20 -1.28 10.27 6.18
CA PRO A 20 -1.76 9.03 6.80
C PRO A 20 -3.19 9.19 7.37
N VAL A 21 -4.17 9.32 6.49
CA VAL A 21 -5.57 9.56 6.87
C VAL A 21 -6.18 8.33 7.56
N LEU A 22 -5.91 7.11 7.08
CA LEU A 22 -6.50 5.90 7.63
C LEU A 22 -5.90 5.54 8.99
N SER A 23 -4.59 5.70 9.15
CA SER A 23 -3.90 5.32 10.40
C SER A 23 -3.84 6.43 11.45
N LYS A 24 -3.74 7.70 11.04
CA LYS A 24 -3.57 8.83 11.96
C LYS A 24 -4.63 9.93 11.83
N GLY A 25 -5.52 9.87 10.84
CA GLY A 25 -6.52 10.90 10.59
C GLY A 25 -5.95 12.23 10.09
N VAL A 26 -4.69 12.25 9.64
CA VAL A 26 -4.01 13.48 9.20
C VAL A 26 -3.86 13.46 7.69
N ALA A 27 -4.38 14.49 7.02
CA ALA A 27 -4.17 14.73 5.61
C ALA A 27 -2.92 15.60 5.37
N GLY A 28 -2.25 15.38 4.24
CA GLY A 28 -1.08 16.13 3.82
C GLY A 28 -0.77 15.98 2.34
N VAL A 29 0.28 16.67 1.89
CA VAL A 29 0.72 16.62 0.49
C VAL A 29 1.64 15.41 0.27
N HIS A 30 1.41 14.67 -0.81
CA HIS A 30 2.24 13.55 -1.24
C HIS A 30 2.29 13.46 -2.76
N LYS A 31 3.20 12.64 -3.29
CA LYS A 31 3.46 12.47 -4.73
C LYS A 31 2.87 11.17 -5.29
N ILE A 32 2.39 10.27 -4.44
CA ILE A 32 1.83 8.97 -4.85
C ILE A 32 0.45 9.15 -5.50
N GLN A 33 0.42 9.48 -6.79
CA GLN A 33 -0.82 9.61 -7.55
C GLN A 33 -1.62 8.31 -7.57
N GLY A 34 -2.94 8.42 -7.35
CA GLY A 34 -3.89 7.31 -7.37
C GLY A 34 -4.34 6.80 -5.99
N ILE A 35 -3.62 7.12 -4.92
CA ILE A 35 -4.01 6.81 -3.52
C ILE A 35 -3.90 8.07 -2.66
N GLY A 36 -4.24 7.99 -1.36
CA GLY A 36 -4.05 9.12 -0.43
C GLY A 36 -5.00 10.31 -0.66
N ALA A 37 -6.30 10.05 -0.83
CA ALA A 37 -7.28 11.06 -1.23
C ALA A 37 -7.52 12.21 -0.21
N ASN A 38 -6.78 12.28 0.90
CA ASN A 38 -6.94 13.25 2.00
C ASN A 38 -8.28 13.17 2.78
N PHE A 39 -9.11 12.17 2.49
CA PHE A 39 -10.30 11.80 3.25
C PHE A 39 -10.53 10.29 3.14
N VAL A 40 -11.42 9.73 3.97
CA VAL A 40 -11.86 8.33 3.88
C VAL A 40 -13.08 8.26 2.96
N PRO A 41 -13.01 7.62 1.79
CA PRO A 41 -14.17 7.53 0.89
C PRO A 41 -15.28 6.66 1.48
N ASP A 42 -16.54 7.02 1.28
CA ASP A 42 -17.71 6.24 1.76
C ASP A 42 -17.75 4.81 1.17
N THR A 43 -17.10 4.61 0.03
CA THR A 43 -17.00 3.30 -0.63
C THR A 43 -15.95 2.38 0.02
N LEU A 44 -15.08 2.90 0.88
CA LEU A 44 -14.07 2.11 1.59
C LEU A 44 -14.68 1.50 2.86
N ASN A 45 -14.78 0.16 2.88
CA ASN A 45 -15.08 -0.57 4.11
C ASN A 45 -13.83 -0.63 5.01
N THR A 46 -13.76 0.23 6.02
CA THR A 46 -12.62 0.30 6.94
C THR A 46 -12.51 -0.89 7.91
N CYS A 47 -13.54 -1.75 7.98
CA CYS A 47 -13.52 -2.97 8.78
C CYS A 47 -12.90 -4.17 8.04
N ILE A 48 -12.54 -4.04 6.76
CA ILE A 48 -12.09 -5.17 5.93
C ILE A 48 -10.59 -5.45 6.00
N TYR A 49 -9.77 -4.43 6.25
CA TYR A 49 -8.32 -4.57 6.32
C TYR A 49 -7.87 -4.99 7.73
N ASP A 50 -6.80 -5.77 7.80
CA ASP A 50 -6.20 -6.23 9.05
C ASP A 50 -5.10 -5.30 9.56
N GLU A 51 -4.46 -4.57 8.64
CA GLU A 51 -3.34 -3.67 8.93
C GLU A 51 -3.30 -2.54 7.90
N ILE A 52 -2.74 -1.41 8.31
CA ILE A 52 -2.37 -0.30 7.43
C ILE A 52 -0.85 -0.15 7.47
N THR A 53 -0.21 -0.03 6.32
CA THR A 53 1.20 0.35 6.21
C THR A 53 1.36 1.67 5.47
N THR A 54 2.32 2.46 5.91
CA THR A 54 2.64 3.75 5.30
C THR A 54 3.87 3.62 4.44
N VAL A 55 3.88 4.29 3.29
CA VAL A 55 5.03 4.30 2.37
C VAL A 55 5.47 5.73 2.06
N GLU A 56 6.78 5.95 2.01
CA GLU A 56 7.37 7.22 1.59
C GLU A 56 7.33 7.38 0.07
N ASN A 57 7.33 8.63 -0.42
CA ASN A 57 7.27 8.89 -1.86
C ASN A 57 8.49 8.31 -2.58
N GLU A 58 9.65 8.43 -1.96
CA GLU A 58 10.95 8.00 -2.46
C GLU A 58 11.00 6.48 -2.60
N ASP A 59 10.47 5.74 -1.63
CA ASP A 59 10.39 4.28 -1.62
C ASP A 59 9.45 3.74 -2.71
N ALA A 60 8.27 4.35 -2.83
CA ALA A 60 7.31 4.01 -3.89
C ALA A 60 7.91 4.26 -5.28
N PHE A 61 8.60 5.38 -5.47
CA PHE A 61 9.22 5.74 -6.73
C PHE A 61 10.42 4.85 -7.07
N ALA A 62 11.29 4.57 -6.09
CA ALA A 62 12.43 3.67 -6.25
C ALA A 62 11.96 2.26 -6.64
N THR A 63 10.94 1.74 -5.95
CA THR A 63 10.38 0.41 -6.24
C THR A 63 9.72 0.35 -7.62
N GLY A 64 9.00 1.40 -8.03
CA GLY A 64 8.44 1.48 -9.38
C GLY A 64 9.51 1.46 -10.49
N LYS A 65 10.65 2.11 -10.26
CA LYS A 65 11.81 2.05 -11.17
C LYS A 65 12.46 0.69 -11.19
N GLU A 66 12.65 0.08 -10.01
CA GLU A 66 13.19 -1.28 -9.86
C GLU A 66 12.36 -2.29 -10.67
N LEU A 67 11.02 -2.22 -10.59
CA LEU A 67 10.12 -3.06 -11.38
C LEU A 67 10.31 -2.90 -12.89
N ALA A 68 10.49 -1.67 -13.39
CA ALA A 68 10.74 -1.43 -14.79
C ALA A 68 12.09 -2.00 -15.25
N GLN A 69 13.11 -1.92 -14.39
CA GLN A 69 14.48 -2.31 -14.71
C GLN A 69 14.71 -3.83 -14.60
N ILE A 70 14.16 -4.46 -13.57
CA ILE A 70 14.46 -5.86 -13.22
C ILE A 70 13.38 -6.79 -13.75
N GLU A 71 12.11 -6.40 -13.63
CA GLU A 71 10.96 -7.23 -14.02
C GLU A 71 10.42 -6.87 -15.42
N GLY A 72 10.91 -5.80 -16.03
CA GLY A 72 10.39 -5.29 -17.31
C GLY A 72 8.97 -4.70 -17.20
N LEU A 73 8.53 -4.35 -15.99
CA LEU A 73 7.18 -3.85 -15.71
C LEU A 73 7.18 -2.32 -15.57
N LEU A 74 6.78 -1.62 -16.65
CA LEU A 74 6.61 -0.17 -16.61
C LEU A 74 5.29 0.19 -15.91
N VAL A 75 5.37 0.67 -14.67
CA VAL A 75 4.20 0.95 -13.81
C VAL A 75 4.19 2.37 -13.24
N GLY A 76 3.01 2.80 -12.80
CA GLY A 76 2.84 4.07 -12.07
C GLY A 76 3.32 4.00 -10.61
N ILE A 77 3.44 5.15 -9.96
CA ILE A 77 3.98 5.27 -8.59
C ILE A 77 3.14 4.53 -7.53
N SER A 78 1.82 4.46 -7.69
CA SER A 78 0.95 3.69 -6.77
C SER A 78 1.22 2.19 -6.83
N SER A 79 1.61 1.64 -7.98
CA SER A 79 2.04 0.25 -8.09
C SER A 79 3.37 0.03 -7.37
N GLY A 80 4.30 0.98 -7.48
CA GLY A 80 5.53 0.98 -6.71
C GLY A 80 5.28 0.98 -5.19
N ALA A 81 4.33 1.79 -4.72
CA ALA A 81 3.86 1.79 -3.33
C ALA A 81 3.31 0.42 -2.88
N ALA A 82 2.43 -0.18 -3.69
CA ALA A 82 1.84 -1.48 -3.38
C ALA A 82 2.88 -2.60 -3.34
N VAL A 83 3.82 -2.62 -4.28
CA VAL A 83 4.89 -3.64 -4.32
C VAL A 83 5.91 -3.42 -3.20
N TRP A 84 6.25 -2.16 -2.87
CA TRP A 84 7.11 -1.87 -1.74
C TRP A 84 6.50 -2.43 -0.45
N ALA A 85 5.22 -2.15 -0.20
CA ALA A 85 4.50 -2.68 0.95
C ALA A 85 4.49 -4.21 0.94
N ALA A 86 4.26 -4.84 -0.22
CA ALA A 86 4.30 -6.30 -0.34
C ALA A 86 5.70 -6.88 -0.03
N LYS A 87 6.78 -6.24 -0.49
CA LYS A 87 8.17 -6.62 -0.15
C LYS A 87 8.40 -6.53 1.36
N GLU A 88 7.95 -5.47 2.02
CA GLU A 88 8.07 -5.33 3.47
C GLU A 88 7.27 -6.37 4.24
N MET A 89 6.06 -6.72 3.77
CA MET A 89 5.29 -7.81 4.36
C MET A 89 6.00 -9.15 4.19
N ALA A 90 6.54 -9.44 3.00
CA ALA A 90 7.20 -10.71 2.69
C ALA A 90 8.47 -10.95 3.51
N LYS A 91 9.15 -9.89 3.98
CA LYS A 91 10.32 -10.00 4.87
C LYS A 91 9.98 -10.49 6.29
N ARG A 92 8.71 -10.44 6.70
CA ARG A 92 8.32 -10.78 8.08
C ARG A 92 8.42 -12.29 8.31
N PRO A 93 8.96 -12.77 9.45
CA PRO A 93 9.14 -14.21 9.71
C PRO A 93 7.86 -15.03 9.55
N GLN A 94 6.70 -14.50 9.94
CA GLN A 94 5.41 -15.18 9.80
C GLN A 94 4.92 -15.33 8.36
N ASN A 95 5.57 -14.66 7.40
CA ASN A 95 5.27 -14.73 5.96
C ASN A 95 6.37 -15.47 5.19
N ALA A 96 7.33 -16.08 5.87
CA ALA A 96 8.20 -17.08 5.27
C ALA A 96 7.31 -18.30 4.94
N GLY A 97 7.09 -18.52 3.63
CA GLY A 97 6.13 -19.50 3.10
C GLY A 97 6.31 -20.93 3.62
#